data_AF-A0Y611-F1
#
_entry.id   AF-A0Y611-F1
#
_cell.length_a   1.000
_cell.length_b   1.000
_cell.length_c   1.000
_cell.angle_alpha   90.00
_cell.angle_beta   90.00
_cell.angle_gamma   90.00
#
_symmetry.space_group_name_H-M   'P 1'
#
loop_
_entity.id
_entity.type
_entity.pdbx_description
1 polymer ?
#
loop_
_entity_poly.entity_id
_entity_poly.type
_entity_poly.pdbx_seq_one_letter_code
_entity_poly.pdbx_strand_id
1 'polypeptide(L)'
;MNQLLNHLEVWKESKTKIFTCEGYRVNITGEFGDSKKSRYIDIDTDKLVARATLWESGELELEAIDIKSEENAIQKSVVTPALWQLDDELNWWLSEIVIY
;
A
#
# COMPACT_ATOMS: atom_id res chain seq x y z
N MET A 1 3.60 -6.58 -19.14
CA MET A 1 3.06 -6.52 -17.76
C MET A 1 4.06 -5.71 -16.95
N ASN A 2 3.63 -4.66 -16.23
CA ASN A 2 4.56 -3.82 -15.48
C ASN A 2 5.07 -4.58 -14.25
N GLN A 3 6.39 -4.73 -14.12
CA GLN A 3 7.00 -5.55 -13.06
C GLN A 3 6.71 -4.98 -11.67
N LEU A 4 6.64 -3.64 -11.52
CA LEU A 4 6.34 -2.99 -10.24
C LEU A 4 4.90 -3.27 -9.80
N LEU A 5 3.94 -3.15 -10.72
CA LEU A 5 2.53 -3.40 -10.41
C LEU A 5 2.26 -4.86 -10.03
N ASN A 6 2.93 -5.80 -10.70
CA ASN A 6 2.79 -7.22 -10.38
C ASN A 6 3.47 -7.58 -9.06
N HIS A 7 4.48 -6.81 -8.66
CA HIS A 7 5.21 -7.02 -7.41
C HIS A 7 4.36 -6.77 -6.16
N LEU A 8 3.32 -5.93 -6.26
CA LEU A 8 2.40 -5.67 -5.15
C LEU A 8 1.72 -6.96 -4.65
N GLU A 9 1.38 -7.88 -5.56
CA GLU A 9 0.76 -9.16 -5.18
C GLU A 9 1.77 -10.02 -4.40
N VAL A 10 3.01 -10.10 -4.88
CA VAL A 10 4.11 -10.80 -4.20
C VAL A 10 4.37 -10.21 -2.82
N TRP A 11 4.39 -8.88 -2.71
CA TRP A 11 4.55 -8.20 -1.43
C TRP A 11 3.41 -8.53 -0.47
N LYS A 12 2.15 -8.47 -0.90
CA LYS A 12 1.00 -8.84 -0.07
C LYS A 12 1.08 -10.29 0.41
N GLU A 13 1.44 -11.22 -0.47
CA GLU A 13 1.62 -12.63 -0.09
C GLU A 13 2.70 -12.78 0.97
N SER A 14 3.83 -12.07 0.83
CA SER A 14 4.93 -12.05 1.81
C SER A 14 4.47 -11.54 3.19
N LYS A 15 3.56 -10.57 3.24
CA LYS A 15 3.05 -9.96 4.49
C LYS A 15 1.77 -10.59 5.01
N THR A 16 1.22 -11.60 4.34
CA THR A 16 -0.05 -12.25 4.72
C THR A 16 -0.05 -12.78 6.16
N LYS A 17 1.09 -13.24 6.67
CA LYS A 17 1.22 -13.66 8.09
C LYS A 17 0.96 -12.51 9.06
N ILE A 18 1.47 -11.31 8.77
CA ILE A 18 1.29 -10.12 9.60
C ILE A 18 -0.18 -9.72 9.55
N PHE A 19 -0.76 -9.62 8.35
CA PHE A 19 -2.17 -9.26 8.17
C PHE A 19 -3.11 -10.22 8.90
N THR A 20 -2.83 -11.53 8.84
CA THR A 20 -3.65 -12.53 9.52
C THR A 20 -3.50 -12.46 11.05
N CYS A 21 -2.30 -12.19 11.55
CA CYS A 21 -2.03 -12.07 12.98
C CYS A 21 -2.69 -10.85 13.59
N GLU A 22 -2.60 -9.71 12.90
CA GLU A 22 -3.17 -8.43 13.35
C GLU A 22 -4.66 -8.28 12.99
N GLY A 23 -5.21 -9.18 12.16
CA GLY A 23 -6.60 -9.14 11.71
C GLY A 23 -6.89 -8.09 10.63
N TYR A 24 -5.86 -7.60 9.94
CA TYR A 24 -5.99 -6.58 8.89
C TYR A 24 -6.62 -7.14 7.62
N ARG A 25 -7.56 -6.38 7.05
CA ARG A 25 -8.17 -6.71 5.76
C ARG A 25 -7.40 -6.02 4.66
N VAL A 26 -6.61 -6.79 3.92
CA VAL A 26 -5.80 -6.27 2.81
C VAL A 26 -6.41 -6.66 1.47
N ASN A 27 -6.76 -5.65 0.67
CA ASN A 27 -7.25 -5.83 -0.68
C ASN A 27 -6.27 -5.21 -1.67
N ILE A 28 -5.99 -5.91 -2.78
CA ILE A 28 -5.28 -5.32 -3.91
C ILE A 28 -6.30 -5.26 -5.03
N THR A 29 -6.47 -4.07 -5.57
CA THR A 29 -7.40 -3.88 -6.68
C THR A 29 -6.72 -4.14 -8.02
N GLY A 30 -7.52 -4.34 -9.06
CA GLY A 30 -7.01 -4.64 -10.40
C GLY A 30 -6.19 -3.50 -11.01
N GLU A 31 -5.63 -3.73 -12.20
CA GLU A 31 -5.00 -2.66 -12.98
C GLU A 31 -6.07 -1.67 -13.46
N PHE A 32 -6.01 -0.42 -13.03
CA PHE A 32 -6.86 0.67 -13.50
C PHE A 32 -6.11 1.58 -14.47
N GLY A 33 -6.79 2.06 -15.51
CA GLY A 33 -6.29 3.05 -16.46
C GLY A 33 -6.03 2.48 -17.86
N ASP A 34 -6.69 3.07 -18.86
CA ASP A 34 -6.49 2.75 -20.29
C ASP A 34 -5.13 3.23 -20.82
N SER A 35 -4.62 4.36 -20.29
CA SER A 35 -3.36 4.98 -20.76
C SER A 35 -2.23 4.99 -19.72
N LYS A 36 -2.55 4.97 -18.42
CA LYS A 36 -1.58 4.88 -17.32
C LYS A 36 -2.11 3.88 -16.30
N LYS A 37 -1.51 2.70 -16.29
CA LYS A 37 -1.87 1.61 -15.39
C LYS A 37 -1.46 1.96 -13.96
N SER A 38 -2.40 1.80 -13.04
CA SER A 38 -2.17 1.89 -11.60
C SER A 38 -2.80 0.70 -10.89
N ARG A 39 -2.27 0.40 -9.71
CA ARG A 39 -2.88 -0.53 -8.75
C ARG A 39 -2.82 0.13 -7.39
N TYR A 40 -3.79 -0.19 -6.54
CA TYR A 40 -3.76 0.25 -5.16
C TYR A 40 -3.98 -0.92 -4.19
N ILE A 41 -3.36 -0.79 -3.03
CA ILE A 41 -3.52 -1.66 -1.88
C ILE A 41 -4.35 -0.91 -0.85
N ASP A 42 -5.47 -1.48 -0.44
CA ASP A 42 -6.26 -1.00 0.69
C ASP A 42 -6.01 -1.92 1.88
N ILE A 43 -5.73 -1.35 3.05
CA ILE A 43 -5.56 -2.02 4.33
C ILE A 43 -6.57 -1.40 5.29
N ASP A 44 -7.62 -2.17 5.60
CA ASP A 44 -8.59 -1.84 6.63
C ASP A 44 -8.17 -2.46 7.96
N THR A 45 -8.02 -1.60 8.97
CA THR A 45 -7.79 -1.97 10.36
C THR A 45 -8.94 -1.44 11.23
N ASP A 46 -8.94 -1.76 12.54
CA ASP A 46 -9.97 -1.25 13.46
C ASP A 46 -9.88 0.27 13.69
N LYS A 47 -8.68 0.85 13.52
CA LYS A 47 -8.41 2.27 13.83
C LYS A 47 -8.10 3.11 12.59
N LEU A 48 -7.44 2.53 11.61
CA LEU A 48 -6.95 3.20 10.41
C LEU A 48 -7.45 2.53 9.14
N VAL A 49 -7.79 3.35 8.14
CA VAL A 49 -7.97 2.92 6.75
C VAL A 49 -6.77 3.42 5.95
N ALA A 50 -5.97 2.50 5.43
CA ALA A 50 -4.74 2.84 4.73
C ALA A 50 -4.82 2.45 3.26
N ARG A 51 -4.36 3.34 2.38
CA ARG A 51 -4.31 3.13 0.94
C ARG A 51 -2.91 3.43 0.38
N ALA A 52 -2.36 2.48 -0.37
CA ALA A 52 -1.13 2.67 -1.13
C ALA A 52 -1.45 2.61 -2.63
N THR A 53 -1.25 3.69 -3.37
CA THR A 53 -1.45 3.75 -4.82
C THR A 53 -0.11 3.74 -5.54
N LEU A 54 0.11 2.76 -6.41
CA LEU A 54 1.30 2.64 -7.25
C LEU A 54 0.92 2.82 -8.71
N TRP A 55 1.65 3.68 -9.41
CA TRP A 55 1.53 3.86 -10.85
C TRP A 55 2.63 3.11 -11.60
N GLU A 56 2.37 2.80 -12.87
CA GLU A 56 3.33 2.14 -13.77
C GLU A 56 4.64 2.92 -13.96
N SER A 57 4.61 4.23 -13.72
CA SER A 57 5.76 5.15 -13.72
C SER A 57 6.68 4.98 -12.50
N GLY A 58 6.25 4.22 -11.49
CA GLY A 58 6.95 4.05 -10.22
C GLY A 58 6.59 5.09 -9.16
N GLU A 59 5.69 6.03 -9.45
CA GLU A 59 5.10 6.90 -8.43
C GLU A 59 4.32 6.04 -7.43
N LEU A 60 4.49 6.30 -6.15
CA LEU A 60 3.86 5.60 -5.04
C LEU A 60 3.31 6.65 -4.06
N GLU A 61 2.01 6.63 -3.84
CA GLU A 61 1.32 7.44 -2.85
C GLU A 61 0.83 6.54 -1.71
N LEU A 62 1.24 6.86 -0.49
CA LEU A 62 0.96 6.11 0.73
C LEU A 62 0.13 6.99 1.64
N GLU A 63 -1.04 6.50 2.03
CA GLU A 63 -2.02 7.25 2.81
C GLU A 63 -2.56 6.36 3.93
N ALA A 64 -2.81 6.92 5.10
CA ALA A 64 -3.57 6.28 6.16
C ALA A 64 -4.43 7.32 6.87
N ILE A 65 -5.70 7.01 7.03
CA ILE A 65 -6.72 7.89 7.61
C ILE A 65 -7.15 7.25 8.93
N ASP A 66 -7.15 8.04 10.00
CA ASP A 66 -7.72 7.62 11.27
C ASP A 66 -9.24 7.65 11.21
N ILE A 67 -9.87 6.52 11.54
CA ILE A 67 -11.32 6.33 11.45
C ILE A 67 -12.06 7.23 12.46
N LYS A 68 -11.43 7.56 13.60
CA LYS A 68 -12.07 8.35 14.66
C LYS A 68 -11.97 9.85 14.41
N SER A 69 -10.80 10.31 13.98
CA SER A 69 -10.55 11.73 13.74
C SER A 69 -10.88 12.15 12.31
N GLU A 70 -11.03 11.19 11.38
CA GLU A 70 -11.15 11.43 9.93
C GLU A 70 -9.95 12.22 9.36
N GLU A 71 -8.84 12.24 10.09
CA GLU A 71 -7.62 12.95 9.72
C GLU A 71 -6.61 11.99 9.08
N ASN A 72 -5.78 12.52 8.18
CA ASN A 72 -4.67 11.78 7.61
C ASN A 72 -3.60 11.54 8.68
N ALA A 73 -3.57 10.33 9.24
CA ALA A 73 -2.52 9.87 10.13
C ALA A 73 -1.17 9.74 9.39
N ILE A 74 -1.21 9.29 8.14
CA ILE A 74 -0.03 9.12 7.29
C ILE A 74 -0.35 9.65 5.90
N GLN A 75 0.52 10.48 5.33
CA GLN A 75 0.46 10.88 3.93
C GLN A 75 1.87 11.08 3.39
N LYS A 76 2.25 10.29 2.39
CA LYS A 76 3.59 10.32 1.78
C LYS A 76 3.53 9.99 0.30
N SER A 77 4.09 10.86 -0.53
CA SER A 77 4.25 10.64 -1.97
C SER A 77 5.72 10.47 -2.30
N VAL A 78 6.11 9.34 -2.90
CA VAL A 78 7.49 9.04 -3.28
C VAL A 78 7.55 8.43 -4.68
N VAL A 79 8.70 8.53 -5.32
CA VAL A 79 8.95 7.84 -6.59
C VAL A 79 9.87 6.66 -6.31
N THR A 80 9.36 5.46 -6.56
CA THR A 80 10.04 4.18 -6.39
C THR A 80 10.37 3.57 -7.76
N PRO A 81 11.45 3.99 -8.43
CA PRO A 81 11.84 3.44 -9.73
C PRO A 81 12.33 1.99 -9.65
N ALA A 82 12.68 1.48 -8.46
CA ALA A 82 13.17 0.13 -8.24
C ALA A 82 12.31 -0.66 -7.23
N LEU A 83 12.23 -1.98 -7.45
CA LEU A 83 11.45 -2.90 -6.61
C LEU A 83 11.87 -2.86 -5.13
N TRP A 84 13.17 -2.75 -4.85
CA TRP A 84 13.67 -2.70 -3.48
C TRP A 84 13.24 -1.42 -2.76
N GLN A 85 13.11 -0.29 -3.47
CA GLN A 85 12.61 0.96 -2.90
C GLN A 85 11.11 0.87 -2.62
N LEU A 86 10.37 0.24 -3.53
CA LEU A 86 8.95 -0.05 -3.34
C LEU A 86 8.73 -0.92 -2.09
N ASP A 87 9.50 -2.00 -1.94
CA ASP A 87 9.47 -2.86 -0.76
C ASP A 87 9.76 -2.09 0.53
N ASP A 88 10.82 -1.29 0.54
CA ASP A 88 11.26 -0.53 1.71
C ASP A 88 10.17 0.47 2.17
N GLU A 89 9.61 1.22 1.22
CA GLU A 89 8.56 2.20 1.47
C GLU A 89 7.25 1.55 1.94
N LEU A 90 6.83 0.44 1.31
CA LEU A 90 5.64 -0.31 1.74
C LEU A 90 5.84 -0.95 3.13
N ASN A 91 7.05 -1.43 3.43
CA ASN A 91 7.36 -2.02 4.73
C ASN A 91 7.39 -0.96 5.84
N TRP A 92 7.96 0.21 5.56
CA TRP A 92 7.91 1.35 6.47
C TRP A 92 6.46 1.76 6.75
N TRP A 93 5.66 1.95 5.69
CA TRP A 93 4.25 2.32 5.81
C TRP A 93 3.44 1.30 6.63
N LEU A 94 3.63 0.01 6.37
CA LEU A 94 2.99 -1.05 7.16
C LEU A 94 3.40 -1.00 8.63
N SER A 95 4.67 -0.68 8.92
CA SER A 95 5.14 -0.54 10.30
C SER A 95 4.49 0.65 11.01
N GLU A 96 4.32 1.77 10.32
CA GLU A 96 3.62 2.94 10.86
C GLU A 96 2.14 2.64 11.16
N ILE A 97 1.45 1.89 10.29
CA ILE A 97 0.07 1.44 10.52
C ILE A 97 -0.02 0.55 11.76
N VAL A 98 0.94 -0.36 11.96
CA VAL A 98 0.98 -1.27 13.11
C VAL A 98 1.24 -0.53 14.43
N ILE A 99 1.96 0.60 14.40
CA ILE A 99 2.29 1.38 15.60
C ILE A 99 1.07 2.14 16.15
N TYR A 100 0.08 2.45 15.31
CA TYR A 100 -1.10 3.26 15.66
C TYR A 100 -2.17 2.51 16.47
#